data_AF-A0A0M3KDU3-F1
#
_entry.id   AF-A0A0M3KDU3-F1
#
_cell.length_a   1.000
_cell.length_b   1.000
_cell.length_c   1.000
_cell.angle_alpha   90.00
_cell.angle_beta   90.00
_cell.angle_gamma   90.00
#
_symmetry.space_group_name_H-M   'P 1'
#
loop_
_entity.id
_entity.type
_entity.pdbx_description
1 polymer ?
#
loop_
_entity_poly.entity_id
_entity_poly.type
_entity_poly.pdbx_seq_one_letter_code
_entity_poly.pdbx_strand_id
1 'polypeptide(L)'
;MSNAYGHHAGEPIECLSIAVELRKEQFTDANGQQVLRVGFKIGGGIDQDPSRAQVHYPDTGIYITHIEPDSPAERAGLRQHDKILRVNGNDFTMLTHEKAVKYIKKYPVLNILVARRDMFMK
;
A
#
# COMPACT_ATOMS: atom_id res chain seq x y z
N MET A 1 -10.71 -0.92 -25.70
CA MET A 1 -9.35 -0.54 -25.27
C MET A 1 -9.44 -0.03 -23.85
N SER A 2 -9.38 -0.92 -22.87
CA SER A 2 -9.43 -0.57 -21.43
C SER A 2 -8.01 -0.34 -20.94
N ASN A 3 -7.64 0.92 -20.71
CA ASN A 3 -6.37 1.27 -20.11
C ASN A 3 -6.45 1.20 -18.58
N ALA A 4 -5.31 0.88 -17.95
CA ALA A 4 -5.13 0.94 -16.51
C ALA A 4 -5.79 2.22 -15.94
N TYR A 5 -6.61 2.04 -14.89
CA TYR A 5 -7.38 3.09 -14.20
C TYR A 5 -8.65 3.64 -14.87
N GLY A 6 -9.02 3.19 -16.08
CA GLY A 6 -10.20 3.75 -16.77
C GLY A 6 -9.96 5.19 -17.25
N HIS A 7 -8.71 5.53 -17.53
CA HIS A 7 -8.28 6.86 -17.96
C HIS A 7 -8.24 6.97 -19.49
N HIS A 8 -8.77 8.07 -20.03
CA HIS A 8 -8.68 8.37 -21.47
C HIS A 8 -7.34 9.07 -21.78
N ALA A 9 -6.67 8.63 -22.84
CA ALA A 9 -5.41 9.27 -23.26
C ALA A 9 -5.65 10.75 -23.58
N GLY A 10 -4.87 11.65 -22.95
CA GLY A 10 -5.00 13.10 -23.10
C GLY A 10 -5.75 13.79 -21.95
N GLU A 11 -6.40 13.05 -21.06
CA GLU A 11 -6.93 13.60 -19.82
C GLU A 11 -5.82 13.75 -18.76
N PRO A 12 -5.91 14.72 -17.85
CA PRO A 12 -5.06 14.76 -16.67
C PRO A 12 -5.47 13.62 -15.71
N ILE A 13 -4.49 12.82 -15.27
CA ILE A 13 -4.71 11.84 -14.21
C ILE A 13 -4.80 12.61 -12.89
N GLU A 14 -6.02 12.85 -12.41
CA GLU A 14 -6.23 13.37 -11.05
C GLU A 14 -6.08 12.24 -10.04
N CYS A 15 -4.85 12.07 -9.55
CA CYS A 15 -4.56 11.22 -8.40
C CYS A 15 -3.78 12.03 -7.39
N LEU A 16 -4.30 12.15 -6.16
CA LEU A 16 -3.52 12.76 -5.09
C LEU A 16 -2.42 11.78 -4.69
N SER A 17 -1.18 12.20 -4.96
CA SER A 17 0.01 11.52 -4.46
C SER A 17 0.31 12.04 -3.06
N ILE A 18 0.31 11.15 -2.06
CA ILE A 18 0.51 11.49 -0.66
C ILE A 18 1.83 10.86 -0.20
N ALA A 19 2.75 11.69 0.29
CA ALA A 19 3.97 11.22 0.92
C ALA A 19 3.74 11.01 2.42
N VAL A 20 4.12 9.84 2.92
CA VAL A 20 3.91 9.42 4.30
C VAL A 20 5.21 8.84 4.86
N GLU A 21 5.69 9.36 5.98
CA GLU A 21 6.71 8.66 6.79
C GLU A 21 6.00 7.79 7.83
N LEU A 22 6.29 6.49 7.81
CA LEU A 22 5.79 5.52 8.79
C LEU A 22 6.95 4.94 9.57
N ARG A 23 6.93 5.13 10.89
CA ARG A 23 7.87 4.51 11.84
C ARG A 23 7.19 3.33 12.50
N LYS A 24 7.76 2.14 12.35
CA LYS A 24 7.20 0.93 12.97
C LYS A 24 7.30 0.98 14.49
N GLU A 25 6.35 0.34 15.14
CA GLU A 25 6.35 0.16 16.59
C GLU A 25 6.83 -1.24 16.98
N GLN A 26 7.54 -1.30 18.10
CA GLN A 26 7.94 -2.57 18.70
C GLN A 26 6.74 -3.18 19.42
N PHE A 27 6.55 -4.47 19.20
CA PHE A 27 5.53 -5.28 19.83
C PHE A 27 6.17 -6.59 20.30
N THR A 28 5.78 -7.08 21.46
CA THR A 28 6.22 -8.38 21.96
C THR A 28 5.21 -9.43 21.52
N ASP A 29 5.64 -10.40 20.72
CA ASP A 29 4.78 -11.49 20.27
C ASP A 29 4.49 -12.53 21.38
N ALA A 30 3.65 -13.52 21.07
CA ALA A 30 3.26 -14.56 22.02
C ALA A 30 4.44 -15.42 22.54
N ASN A 31 5.58 -15.39 21.85
CA ASN A 31 6.80 -16.11 22.23
C ASN A 31 7.78 -15.20 23.01
N GLY A 32 7.39 -13.97 23.33
CA GLY A 32 8.27 -13.00 23.98
C GLY A 32 9.26 -12.32 23.04
N GLN A 33 9.14 -12.51 21.71
CA GLN A 33 10.05 -11.91 20.75
C GLN A 33 9.60 -10.49 20.40
N GLN A 34 10.55 -9.54 20.40
CA GLN A 34 10.31 -8.18 19.94
C GLN A 34 10.24 -8.16 18.40
N VAL A 35 9.09 -7.72 17.86
CA VAL A 35 8.83 -7.60 16.43
C VAL A 35 8.37 -6.18 16.09
N LEU A 36 8.77 -5.68 14.91
CA LEU A 36 8.33 -4.38 14.43
C LEU A 36 7.04 -4.51 13.61
N ARG A 37 5.99 -3.82 14.02
CA ARG A 37 4.69 -3.80 13.34
C ARG A 37 4.46 -2.50 12.58
N VAL A 38 3.88 -2.65 11.39
CA VAL A 38 3.49 -1.52 10.54
C VAL A 38 2.07 -1.04 10.79
N GLY A 39 1.14 -1.92 11.18
CA GLY A 39 -0.26 -1.56 11.37
C GLY A 39 -1.14 -1.62 10.12
N PHE A 40 -0.69 -2.25 9.04
CA PHE A 40 -1.49 -2.39 7.82
C PHE A 40 -1.23 -3.73 7.10
N LYS A 41 -2.19 -4.15 6.29
CA LYS A 41 -2.08 -5.30 5.38
C LYS A 41 -2.03 -4.82 3.94
N ILE A 42 -1.35 -5.59 3.09
CA ILE A 42 -1.31 -5.35 1.64
C ILE A 42 -1.97 -6.48 0.86
N GLY A 43 -2.33 -6.18 -0.38
CA GLY A 43 -2.90 -7.09 -1.37
C GLY A 43 -2.47 -6.68 -2.77
N GLY A 44 -2.80 -7.52 -3.75
CA GLY A 44 -2.31 -7.38 -5.12
C GLY A 44 -0.84 -7.77 -5.26
N GLY A 45 -0.22 -7.34 -6.36
CA GLY A 45 1.08 -7.81 -6.83
C GLY A 45 0.94 -8.56 -8.16
N ILE A 46 1.94 -8.43 -9.03
CA ILE A 46 1.90 -8.97 -10.40
C ILE A 46 1.84 -10.51 -10.48
N ASP A 47 2.10 -11.18 -9.36
CA ASP A 47 2.08 -12.63 -9.16
C ASP A 47 0.77 -13.14 -8.54
N GLN A 48 -0.17 -12.26 -8.21
CA GLN A 48 -1.45 -12.63 -7.61
C GLN A 48 -2.54 -12.71 -8.68
N ASP A 49 -3.41 -13.71 -8.56
CA ASP A 49 -4.61 -13.83 -9.38
C ASP A 49 -5.66 -12.79 -8.91
N PRO A 50 -6.02 -11.79 -9.74
CA PRO A 50 -6.96 -10.75 -9.35
C PRO A 50 -8.35 -11.29 -8.99
N SER A 51 -8.76 -12.45 -9.56
CA SER A 51 -10.06 -13.06 -9.29
C SER A 51 -10.21 -13.57 -7.85
N ARG A 52 -9.09 -13.77 -7.15
CA ARG A 52 -9.05 -14.25 -5.77
C ARG A 52 -8.98 -13.14 -4.73
N ALA A 53 -8.88 -11.88 -5.16
CA ALA A 53 -8.84 -10.74 -4.24
C ALA A 53 -10.24 -10.48 -3.65
N GLN A 54 -10.30 -10.19 -2.35
CA GLN A 54 -11.56 -9.81 -1.67
C GLN A 54 -12.16 -8.51 -2.22
N VAL A 55 -11.32 -7.65 -2.79
CA VAL A 55 -11.66 -6.36 -3.37
C VAL A 55 -11.06 -6.29 -4.77
N HIS A 56 -11.83 -5.82 -5.75
CA HIS A 56 -11.36 -5.62 -7.10
C HIS A 56 -10.50 -4.36 -7.19
N TYR A 57 -9.23 -4.51 -7.54
CA TYR A 57 -8.33 -3.37 -7.79
C TYR A 57 -8.34 -2.96 -9.26
N PRO A 58 -8.08 -1.68 -9.59
CA PRO A 58 -8.01 -1.24 -10.99
C PRO A 58 -6.90 -1.90 -11.81
N ASP A 59 -5.86 -2.41 -11.15
CA ASP A 59 -4.71 -3.08 -11.77
C ASP A 59 -4.04 -4.08 -10.80
N THR A 60 -2.91 -4.66 -11.21
CA THR A 60 -2.14 -5.65 -10.45
C THR A 60 -1.13 -5.03 -9.47
N GLY A 61 -1.28 -3.75 -9.11
CA GLY A 61 -0.40 -3.05 -8.18
C GLY A 61 -0.50 -3.53 -6.72
N ILE A 62 0.27 -2.90 -5.83
CA ILE A 62 0.23 -3.16 -4.39
C ILE A 62 -0.72 -2.17 -3.70
N TYR A 63 -1.71 -2.69 -2.99
CA TYR A 63 -2.74 -1.90 -2.32
C TYR A 63 -2.78 -2.18 -0.83
N ILE A 64 -3.10 -1.16 -0.03
CA ILE A 64 -3.43 -1.33 1.39
C ILE A 64 -4.85 -1.89 1.49
N THR A 65 -4.98 -3.05 2.12
CA THR A 65 -6.26 -3.78 2.24
C THR A 65 -6.92 -3.62 3.59
N HIS A 66 -6.14 -3.24 4.60
CA HIS A 66 -6.64 -3.01 5.95
C HIS A 66 -5.65 -2.12 6.70
N ILE A 67 -6.18 -1.21 7.52
CA ILE A 67 -5.44 -0.42 8.51
C ILE A 67 -5.92 -0.88 9.88
N GLU A 68 -4.98 -1.23 10.75
CA GLU A 68 -5.26 -1.55 12.15
C GLU A 68 -5.52 -0.25 12.91
N PRO A 69 -6.57 -0.16 13.75
CA PRO A 69 -6.81 0.99 14.62
C PRO A 69 -5.65 1.21 15.59
N ASP A 70 -5.40 2.48 15.94
CA ASP A 70 -4.34 2.92 16.84
C ASP A 70 -2.95 2.39 16.45
N SER A 71 -2.74 2.15 15.16
CA SER A 71 -1.49 1.62 14.64
C SER A 71 -0.58 2.71 14.07
N PRO A 72 0.72 2.41 13.84
CA PRO A 72 1.61 3.35 13.18
C PRO A 72 1.10 3.79 11.80
N ALA A 73 0.45 2.89 11.07
CA ALA A 73 -0.12 3.18 9.76
C ALA A 73 -1.24 4.20 9.82
N GLU A 74 -2.17 4.03 10.77
CA GLU A 74 -3.30 4.93 10.94
C GLU A 74 -2.83 6.33 11.34
N ARG A 75 -1.93 6.41 12.34
CA ARG A 75 -1.35 7.69 12.78
C ARG A 75 -0.54 8.39 11.70
N ALA A 76 0.11 7.62 10.82
CA ALA A 76 0.83 8.16 9.66
C ALA A 76 -0.12 8.63 8.54
N GLY A 77 -1.43 8.40 8.66
CA GLY A 77 -2.45 8.87 7.72
C GLY A 77 -2.63 7.98 6.48
N LEU A 78 -2.12 6.74 6.52
CA LEU A 78 -2.44 5.73 5.51
C LEU A 78 -3.91 5.32 5.63
N ARG A 79 -4.51 4.95 4.50
CA ARG A 79 -5.90 4.52 4.43
C ARG A 79 -6.03 3.22 3.68
N GLN A 80 -7.12 2.51 3.95
CA GLN A 80 -7.55 1.41 3.09
C GLN A 80 -7.72 1.93 1.66
N HIS A 81 -7.37 1.08 0.68
CA HIS A 81 -7.41 1.37 -0.76
C HIS A 81 -6.33 2.33 -1.28
N ASP A 82 -5.43 2.84 -0.43
CA ASP A 82 -4.22 3.49 -0.92
C ASP A 82 -3.42 2.52 -1.80
N LYS A 83 -3.07 2.95 -3.01
CA LYS A 83 -2.10 2.25 -3.85
C LYS A 83 -0.70 2.68 -3.47
N ILE A 84 0.18 1.73 -3.15
CA ILE A 84 1.59 2.00 -2.88
C ILE A 84 2.33 2.16 -4.20
N LEU A 85 2.90 3.35 -4.44
CA LEU A 85 3.68 3.66 -5.63
C LEU A 85 5.18 3.49 -5.37
N ARG A 86 5.65 3.88 -4.18
CA ARG A 86 7.07 3.87 -3.83
C ARG A 86 7.27 3.65 -2.34
N VAL A 87 8.33 2.94 -1.95
CA VAL A 87 8.76 2.82 -0.55
C VAL A 87 10.28 3.02 -0.49
N ASN A 88 10.75 3.96 0.33
CA ASN A 88 12.17 4.28 0.48
C ASN A 88 12.89 4.45 -0.88
N GLY A 89 12.26 5.19 -1.79
CA GLY A 89 12.77 5.44 -3.14
C GLY A 89 12.64 4.27 -4.14
N ASN A 90 12.24 3.08 -3.70
CA ASN A 90 12.08 1.90 -4.56
C ASN A 90 10.67 1.86 -5.14
N ASP A 91 10.55 1.63 -6.45
CA ASP A 91 9.28 1.51 -7.16
C ASP A 91 8.50 0.25 -6.72
N PHE A 92 7.22 0.43 -6.42
CA PHE A 92 6.28 -0.61 -5.97
C PHE A 92 5.16 -0.87 -6.99
N THR A 93 5.16 -0.19 -8.14
CA THR A 93 4.07 -0.28 -9.11
C THR A 93 3.98 -1.63 -9.84
N MET A 94 5.11 -2.34 -9.97
CA MET A 94 5.21 -3.63 -10.68
C MET A 94 5.92 -4.71 -9.84
N LEU A 95 5.73 -4.70 -8.52
CA LEU A 95 6.30 -5.71 -7.63
C LEU A 95 5.40 -6.93 -7.49
N THR A 96 6.04 -8.08 -7.22
CA THR A 96 5.33 -9.23 -6.69
C THR A 96 4.93 -8.95 -5.24
N HIS A 97 3.86 -9.59 -4.79
CA HIS A 97 3.36 -9.52 -3.43
C HIS A 97 4.45 -9.90 -2.43
N GLU A 98 5.14 -11.02 -2.69
CA GLU A 98 6.22 -11.51 -1.83
C GLU A 98 7.34 -10.49 -1.66
N LYS A 99 7.79 -9.86 -2.78
CA LYS A 99 8.85 -8.84 -2.73
C LYS A 99 8.40 -7.62 -1.95
N ALA A 100 7.15 -7.17 -2.14
CA ALA A 100 6.59 -6.05 -1.39
C ALA A 100 6.58 -6.35 0.12
N VAL A 101 6.08 -7.52 0.54
CA VAL A 101 6.06 -7.95 1.94
C VAL A 101 7.47 -7.99 2.52
N LYS A 102 8.42 -8.64 1.82
CA LYS A 102 9.81 -8.77 2.28
C LYS A 102 10.47 -7.42 2.45
N TYR A 103 10.26 -6.50 1.52
CA TYR A 103 10.81 -5.15 1.59
C TYR A 103 10.22 -4.36 2.75
N ILE A 104 8.89 -4.33 2.87
CA ILE A 104 8.19 -3.62 3.96
C ILE A 104 8.65 -4.14 5.31
N LYS A 105 8.85 -5.46 5.48
CA LYS A 105 9.34 -6.04 6.73
C LYS A 105 10.77 -5.63 7.09
N LYS A 106 11.65 -5.42 6.12
CA LYS A 106 13.09 -5.20 6.33
C LYS A 106 13.44 -3.91 7.08
N TYR A 107 12.76 -2.80 6.82
CA TYR A 107 13.18 -1.48 7.30
C TYR A 107 12.33 -1.00 8.50
N PRO A 108 12.92 -0.37 9.52
CA PRO A 108 12.16 0.15 10.67
C PRO A 108 11.35 1.40 10.35
N VAL A 109 11.77 2.18 9.34
CA VAL A 109 11.10 3.38 8.86
C VAL A 109 10.84 3.24 7.36
N LEU A 110 9.65 3.67 6.93
CA LEU A 110 9.17 3.58 5.56
C LEU A 110 8.72 4.98 5.08
N ASN A 111 9.41 5.50 4.07
CA ASN A 111 8.98 6.67 3.31
C ASN A 111 8.13 6.21 2.13
N ILE A 112 6.81 6.28 2.28
CA ILE A 112 5.83 5.70 1.38
C ILE A 112 5.21 6.81 0.53
N LEU A 113 5.15 6.60 -0.78
CA LEU A 113 4.34 7.40 -1.69
C LEU A 113 3.11 6.59 -2.06
N VAL A 114 1.92 7.11 -1.77
CA VAL A 114 0.65 6.47 -2.10
C VAL A 114 -0.20 7.30 -3.06
N ALA A 115 -1.01 6.61 -3.85
CA ALA A 115 -2.07 7.16 -4.66
C ALA A 115 -3.42 6.90 -3.99
N ARG A 116 -4.23 7.96 -3.78
CA ARG A 116 -5.55 7.88 -3.15
C ARG A 116 -6.63 8.46 -4.07
N ARG A 117 -7.67 7.66 -4.35
CA ARG A 117 -8.76 8.04 -5.26
C ARG A 117 -9.88 8.83 -4.58
N ASP A 118 -10.08 8.62 -3.28
CA ASP A 118 -11.26 9.09 -2.53
C ASP A 118 -11.33 10.60 -2.26
N MET A 119 -10.56 11.43 -2.96
CA MET A 119 -10.70 12.89 -2.88
C MET A 119 -11.71 13.47 -3.89
N PHE A 120 -12.21 12.67 -4.84
CA PHE A 120 -13.01 13.19 -5.98
C PHE A 120 -14.43 12.59 -6.12
N MET A 121 -14.90 11.82 -5.14
CA MET A 121 -16.29 11.28 -5.13
C MET A 121 -17.18 11.98 -4.09
N LYS A 122 -17.20 13.32 -4.13
CA LYS A 122 -18.26 14.12 -3.48
C LYS A 122 -19.24 14.61 -4.54
#